data_AF-A0A4P9YHI8-F1
#
_entry.id   AF-A0A4P9YHI8-F1
#
_cell.length_a   1.000
_cell.length_b   1.000
_cell.length_c   1.000
_cell.angle_alpha   90.00
_cell.angle_beta   90.00
_cell.angle_gamma   90.00
#
_symmetry.space_group_name_H-M   'P 1'
#
loop_
_entity.id
_entity.type
_entity.pdbx_description
1 polymer ?
#
loop_
_entity_poly.entity_id
_entity_poly.type
_entity_poly.pdbx_seq_one_letter_code
_entity_poly.pdbx_strand_id
1 'polypeptide(L)'
;KSLFNNKINHSKPNGTKLVQPTELRFELNDSIKRSIQKAQLQFRELVDKHETSVLYFSQYGKDFIKSCKLSPDAYVQMAIQLAYYKMHGVSRPTYESSQTRKYAYGRTETTRSVSVDSIEWVKSMQNPSIESSKKSELLKKAISSHSKYMADAVEGKGVDRHLLGLKLLASELKIETPKLFKNPAYSMSCHWNVSTSQITSEYYDNWGWGEVCPDGYGIPYMIKEKSIHFCVASQHLHSNRLTHFLQESLEEMKSILIQSNQVDVNLKPKL
;
A
#
# COMPACT_ATOMS: atom_id res chain seq x y z
N LYS A 1 19.69 10.43 13.75
CA LYS A 1 20.41 11.57 14.38
C LYS A 1 21.91 11.33 14.61
N SER A 2 22.45 10.09 14.66
CA SER A 2 23.90 9.89 14.86
C SER A 2 24.75 10.04 13.58
N LEU A 3 24.23 9.67 12.40
CA LEU A 3 24.91 9.81 11.11
C LEU A 3 25.23 11.26 10.71
N PHE A 4 24.38 12.22 11.09
CA PHE A 4 24.46 13.62 10.64
C PHE A 4 25.42 14.50 11.44
N ASN A 5 25.97 14.00 12.55
CA ASN A 5 26.81 14.80 13.43
C ASN A 5 28.32 14.56 13.23
N ASN A 6 28.73 13.93 12.12
CA ASN A 6 30.13 13.54 11.85
C ASN A 6 30.80 12.82 13.04
N LYS A 7 30.02 12.16 13.90
CA LYS A 7 30.52 11.42 15.07
C LYS A 7 31.01 10.02 14.70
N ILE A 8 30.90 9.63 13.45
CA ILE A 8 31.41 8.36 12.95
C ILE A 8 32.89 8.58 12.61
N ASN A 9 33.77 8.00 13.42
CA ASN A 9 35.18 7.92 13.08
C ASN A 9 35.34 6.97 11.88
N HIS A 10 35.54 7.52 10.70
CA HIS A 10 35.69 6.74 9.46
C HIS A 10 37.02 5.98 9.38
N SER A 11 37.90 6.11 10.39
CA SER A 11 39.28 5.64 10.40
C SER A 11 40.11 6.18 9.22
N LYS A 12 41.44 6.24 9.36
CA LYS A 12 42.29 6.51 8.19
C LYS A 12 42.22 5.29 7.28
N PRO A 13 42.10 5.44 5.95
CA PRO A 13 42.15 4.31 5.05
C PRO A 13 43.49 3.59 5.26
N ASN A 14 43.45 2.45 5.94
CA ASN A 14 44.58 1.54 6.00
C ASN A 14 44.64 0.88 4.61
N GLY A 15 45.63 1.28 3.81
CA GLY A 15 45.88 0.76 2.48
C GLY A 15 46.36 -0.70 2.50
N THR A 16 45.56 -1.61 3.04
CA THR A 16 45.76 -3.05 2.83
C THR A 16 45.44 -3.35 1.37
N LYS A 17 46.37 -4.00 0.67
CA LYS A 17 46.08 -4.62 -0.64
C LYS A 17 44.93 -5.60 -0.43
N LEU A 18 43.73 -5.24 -0.91
CA LEU A 18 42.58 -6.13 -0.88
C LEU A 18 42.86 -7.34 -1.78
N VAL A 19 42.42 -8.52 -1.34
CA VAL A 19 42.44 -9.72 -2.19
C VAL A 19 41.55 -9.47 -3.38
N GLN A 20 42.02 -9.83 -4.58
CA GLN A 20 41.22 -9.70 -5.79
C GLN A 20 40.03 -10.66 -5.74
N PRO A 21 38.80 -10.23 -6.09
CA PRO A 21 37.65 -11.12 -6.17
C PRO A 21 37.91 -12.29 -7.13
N THR A 22 37.52 -13.50 -6.74
CA THR A 22 37.61 -14.70 -7.59
C THR A 22 36.31 -14.91 -8.37
N GLU A 23 36.41 -15.08 -9.68
CA GLU A 23 35.28 -15.41 -10.55
C GLU A 23 34.71 -16.81 -10.22
N LEU A 24 33.38 -16.90 -10.04
CA LEU A 24 32.69 -18.20 -9.94
C LEU A 24 32.27 -18.66 -11.33
N ARG A 25 32.98 -19.65 -11.87
CA ARG A 25 32.70 -20.23 -13.19
C ARG A 25 31.69 -21.37 -13.09
N PHE A 26 30.67 -21.32 -13.93
CA PHE A 26 29.67 -22.37 -14.08
C PHE A 26 29.87 -23.11 -15.39
N GLU A 27 30.04 -24.44 -15.32
CA GLU A 27 30.10 -25.29 -16.52
C GLU A 27 28.69 -25.63 -17.00
N LEU A 28 28.36 -25.24 -18.24
CA LEU A 28 27.01 -25.39 -18.78
C LEU A 28 26.94 -26.57 -19.75
N ASN A 29 26.26 -27.64 -19.33
CA ASN A 29 25.85 -28.72 -20.23
C ASN A 29 24.57 -28.34 -21.01
N ASP A 30 24.20 -29.15 -22.00
CA ASP A 30 23.06 -28.82 -22.87
C ASP A 30 21.71 -28.83 -22.15
N SER A 31 21.57 -29.59 -21.06
CA SER A 31 20.37 -29.57 -20.22
C SER A 31 20.23 -28.22 -19.51
N ILE A 32 21.31 -27.71 -18.94
CA ILE A 32 21.34 -26.40 -18.27
C ILE A 32 21.06 -25.29 -19.28
N LYS A 33 21.68 -25.35 -20.48
CA LYS A 33 21.42 -24.37 -21.55
C LYS A 33 19.94 -24.31 -21.94
N ARG A 34 19.26 -25.46 -22.07
CA ARG A 34 17.81 -25.52 -22.33
C ARG A 34 16.99 -24.93 -21.18
N SER A 35 17.35 -25.21 -19.93
CA SER A 35 16.70 -24.63 -18.76
C SER A 35 16.84 -23.10 -18.71
N ILE A 36 18.02 -22.57 -19.08
CA ILE A 36 18.24 -21.12 -19.20
C ILE A 36 17.33 -20.52 -20.28
N GLN A 37 17.26 -21.14 -21.46
CA GLN A 37 16.39 -20.66 -22.55
C GLN A 37 14.91 -20.65 -22.13
N LYS A 38 14.46 -21.71 -21.45
CA LYS A 38 13.09 -21.80 -20.93
C LYS A 38 12.83 -20.71 -19.89
N ALA A 39 13.75 -20.49 -18.95
CA ALA A 39 13.63 -19.44 -17.94
C ALA A 39 13.59 -18.04 -18.57
N GLN A 40 14.38 -17.79 -19.61
CA GLN A 40 14.34 -16.53 -20.36
C GLN A 40 12.99 -16.30 -21.04
N LEU A 41 12.39 -17.33 -21.64
CA LEU A 41 11.06 -17.24 -22.23
C LEU A 41 10.00 -16.95 -21.16
N GLN A 42 10.01 -17.71 -20.07
CA GLN A 42 9.08 -17.52 -18.94
C GLN A 42 9.22 -16.14 -18.31
N PHE A 43 10.44 -15.61 -18.19
CA PHE A 43 10.68 -14.27 -17.68
C PHE A 43 10.12 -13.19 -18.61
N ARG A 44 10.30 -13.32 -19.93
CA ARG A 44 9.71 -12.38 -20.89
C ARG A 44 8.18 -12.41 -20.82
N GLU A 45 7.59 -13.60 -20.87
CA GLU A 45 6.13 -13.76 -20.74
C GLU A 45 5.59 -13.20 -19.42
N LEU A 46 6.37 -13.30 -18.33
CA LEU A 46 6.02 -12.70 -17.05
C LEU A 46 6.07 -11.18 -17.14
N VAL A 47 7.19 -10.60 -17.59
CA VAL A 47 7.35 -9.14 -17.70
C VAL A 47 6.32 -8.52 -18.63
N ASP A 48 6.08 -9.13 -19.79
CA ASP A 48 5.16 -8.62 -20.81
C ASP A 48 3.70 -8.55 -20.33
N LYS A 49 3.33 -9.39 -19.35
CA LYS A 49 1.99 -9.36 -18.74
C LYS A 49 1.77 -8.21 -17.77
N HIS A 50 2.84 -7.63 -17.23
CA HIS A 50 2.74 -6.63 -16.18
C HIS A 50 2.95 -5.22 -16.73
N GLU A 51 2.19 -4.29 -16.18
CA GLU A 51 2.36 -2.87 -16.42
C GLU A 51 2.53 -2.14 -15.10
N THR A 52 3.39 -1.12 -15.10
CA THR A 52 3.68 -0.30 -13.93
C THR A 52 3.51 1.17 -14.26
N SER A 53 2.89 1.92 -13.36
CA SER A 53 2.82 3.39 -13.42
C SER A 53 3.23 3.96 -12.08
N VAL A 54 4.07 4.99 -12.11
CA VAL A 54 4.51 5.71 -10.92
C VAL A 54 3.84 7.07 -10.86
N LEU A 55 3.34 7.45 -9.67
CA LEU A 55 2.83 8.79 -9.40
C LEU A 55 3.72 9.46 -8.35
N TYR A 56 4.33 10.58 -8.73
CA TYR A 56 5.01 11.51 -7.82
C TYR A 56 4.12 12.72 -7.54
N PHE A 57 3.29 12.63 -6.51
CA PHE A 57 2.40 13.72 -6.12
C PHE A 57 3.15 14.71 -5.23
N SER A 58 3.43 15.92 -5.73
CA SER A 58 4.30 16.93 -5.09
C SER A 58 3.56 18.17 -4.57
N GLN A 59 2.22 18.17 -4.64
CA GLN A 59 1.39 19.32 -4.28
C GLN A 59 1.22 19.49 -2.76
N TYR A 60 1.39 18.41 -2.00
CA TYR A 60 1.48 18.39 -0.53
C TYR A 60 1.92 17.00 -0.06
N GLY A 61 2.24 16.87 1.23
CA GLY A 61 2.50 15.57 1.82
C GLY A 61 1.92 15.45 3.23
N LYS A 62 2.70 14.80 4.09
CA LYS A 62 2.39 14.58 5.49
C LYS A 62 2.09 15.88 6.26
N ASP A 63 2.73 16.98 5.88
CA ASP A 63 2.60 18.29 6.50
C ASP A 63 1.15 18.83 6.48
N PHE A 64 0.55 18.86 5.29
CA PHE A 64 -0.84 19.28 5.08
C PHE A 64 -1.82 18.34 5.79
N ILE A 65 -1.65 17.03 5.62
CA ILE A 65 -2.60 16.07 6.19
C ILE A 65 -2.63 16.18 7.72
N LYS A 66 -1.47 16.38 8.35
CA LYS A 66 -1.37 16.61 9.79
C LYS A 66 -1.93 17.96 10.22
N SER A 67 -1.83 19.02 9.41
CA SER A 67 -2.44 20.32 9.75
C SER A 67 -3.98 20.22 9.79
N CYS A 68 -4.56 19.31 8.99
CA CYS A 68 -5.98 18.92 9.08
C CYS A 68 -6.32 18.00 10.27
N LYS A 69 -5.36 17.63 11.13
CA LYS A 69 -5.50 16.69 12.25
C LYS A 69 -5.95 15.28 11.82
N LEU A 70 -5.47 14.81 10.67
CA LEU A 70 -5.80 13.49 10.13
C LEU A 70 -4.58 12.56 10.15
N SER A 71 -4.83 11.25 10.23
CA SER A 71 -3.80 10.24 10.04
C SER A 71 -3.36 10.24 8.57
N PRO A 72 -2.06 10.48 8.26
CA PRO A 72 -1.59 10.51 6.88
C PRO A 72 -1.82 9.20 6.13
N ASP A 73 -1.62 8.08 6.81
CA ASP A 73 -1.78 6.74 6.24
C ASP A 73 -3.23 6.45 5.88
N ALA A 74 -4.13 6.63 6.85
CA ALA A 74 -5.57 6.46 6.64
C ALA A 74 -6.13 7.42 5.58
N TYR A 75 -5.61 8.65 5.50
CA TYR A 75 -5.95 9.61 4.45
C TYR A 75 -5.59 9.07 3.06
N VAL A 76 -4.37 8.55 2.89
CA VAL A 76 -3.92 7.99 1.60
C VAL A 76 -4.70 6.72 1.27
N GLN A 77 -5.03 5.88 2.25
CA GLN A 77 -5.91 4.72 2.04
C GLN A 77 -7.28 5.15 1.51
N MET A 78 -7.87 6.24 2.02
CA MET A 78 -9.14 6.77 1.50
C MET A 78 -9.00 7.36 0.09
N ALA A 79 -7.84 7.91 -0.28
CA ALA A 79 -7.56 8.31 -1.65
C ALA A 79 -7.48 7.10 -2.59
N ILE A 80 -6.86 6.00 -2.16
CA ILE A 80 -6.82 4.73 -2.91
C ILE A 80 -8.24 4.18 -3.10
N GLN A 81 -9.07 4.18 -2.05
CA GLN A 81 -10.47 3.73 -2.16
C GLN A 81 -11.27 4.58 -3.14
N LEU A 82 -11.11 5.91 -3.10
CA LEU A 82 -11.80 6.82 -4.02
C LEU A 82 -11.34 6.61 -5.46
N ALA A 83 -10.02 6.51 -5.69
CA ALA A 83 -9.46 6.30 -7.03
C ALA A 83 -9.93 4.98 -7.65
N TYR A 84 -9.93 3.90 -6.87
CA TYR A 84 -10.45 2.61 -7.32
C TYR A 84 -11.95 2.70 -7.66
N TYR A 85 -12.74 3.35 -6.80
CA TYR A 85 -14.17 3.52 -7.04
C TYR A 85 -14.47 4.39 -8.28
N LYS A 86 -13.71 5.45 -8.53
CA LYS A 86 -13.81 6.26 -9.75
C LYS A 86 -13.51 5.46 -11.01
N MET A 87 -12.51 4.57 -10.93
CA MET A 87 -12.09 3.76 -12.06
C MET A 87 -13.07 2.63 -12.38
N HIS A 88 -13.59 1.95 -11.35
CA HIS A 88 -14.31 0.68 -11.50
C HIS A 88 -15.80 0.75 -11.11
N GLY A 89 -16.24 1.84 -10.48
CA GLY A 89 -17.62 2.01 -9.99
C GLY A 89 -17.99 1.12 -8.80
N VAL A 90 -17.04 0.38 -8.25
CA VAL A 90 -17.26 -0.59 -7.15
C VAL A 90 -16.11 -0.53 -6.14
N SER A 91 -16.39 -0.91 -4.89
CA SER A 91 -15.36 -1.17 -3.88
C SER A 91 -15.07 -2.67 -3.84
N ARG A 92 -13.80 -3.05 -3.74
CA ARG A 92 -13.33 -4.44 -3.73
C ARG A 92 -12.36 -4.70 -2.59
N PRO A 93 -12.21 -5.95 -2.11
CA PRO A 93 -11.34 -6.28 -0.98
C PRO A 93 -9.95 -5.65 -1.13
N THR A 94 -9.60 -4.85 -0.13
CA THR A 94 -8.32 -4.14 -0.08
C THR A 94 -7.52 -4.63 1.12
N TYR A 95 -6.31 -5.11 0.86
CA TYR A 95 -5.33 -5.54 1.84
C TYR A 95 -4.38 -4.40 2.15
N GLU A 96 -4.15 -4.15 3.43
CA GLU A 96 -3.03 -3.35 3.91
C GLU A 96 -2.27 -4.10 5.02
N SER A 97 -0.94 -4.04 5.00
CA SER A 97 -0.10 -4.70 6.01
C SER A 97 0.00 -3.89 7.31
N SER A 98 -0.43 -4.48 8.42
CA SER A 98 -0.22 -3.94 9.78
C SER A 98 0.89 -4.70 10.51
N GLN A 99 1.88 -4.00 11.07
CA GLN A 99 2.99 -4.66 11.75
C GLN A 99 2.59 -5.12 13.16
N THR A 100 2.83 -6.39 13.49
CA THR A 100 2.56 -6.95 14.83
C THR A 100 3.83 -7.16 15.66
N ARG A 101 4.89 -6.39 15.36
CA ARG A 101 6.25 -6.51 15.93
C ARG A 101 6.36 -6.30 17.45
N LYS A 102 5.29 -5.86 18.10
CA LYS A 102 5.21 -5.78 19.57
C LYS A 102 5.08 -7.16 20.24
N TYR A 103 4.63 -8.17 19.49
CA TYR A 103 4.59 -9.56 19.93
C TYR A 103 5.90 -10.27 19.55
N ALA A 104 6.30 -11.26 20.35
CA ALA A 104 7.43 -12.12 20.03
C ALA A 104 7.19 -12.82 18.67
N TYR A 105 8.19 -12.79 17.78
CA TYR A 105 8.11 -13.30 16.41
C TYR A 105 7.02 -12.66 15.54
N GLY A 106 6.47 -11.51 15.96
CA GLY A 106 5.43 -10.79 15.25
C GLY A 106 5.86 -10.40 13.83
N ARG A 107 5.00 -10.72 12.86
CA ARG A 107 5.15 -10.34 11.45
C ARG A 107 4.11 -9.28 11.10
N THR A 108 3.00 -9.69 10.49
CA THR A 108 1.94 -8.78 10.05
C THR A 108 0.55 -9.34 10.33
N GLU A 109 -0.40 -8.45 10.59
CA GLU A 109 -1.84 -8.65 10.44
C GLU A 109 -2.32 -7.84 9.20
N THR A 110 -3.59 -7.96 8.87
CA THR A 110 -4.27 -7.27 7.76
C THR A 110 -5.15 -6.17 8.31
N THR A 111 -4.95 -4.94 7.82
CA THR A 111 -5.98 -3.91 7.85
C THR A 111 -6.80 -4.01 6.58
N ARG A 112 -8.12 -4.08 6.73
CA ARG A 112 -9.06 -4.08 5.61
C ARG A 112 -9.53 -2.66 5.37
N SER A 113 -9.03 -2.02 4.31
CA SER A 113 -9.32 -0.60 4.02
C SER A 113 -10.76 -0.33 3.56
N VAL A 114 -11.46 -1.38 3.10
CA VAL A 114 -12.88 -1.30 2.72
C VAL A 114 -13.74 -1.52 3.96
N SER A 115 -14.50 -0.51 4.34
CA SER A 115 -15.43 -0.51 5.46
C SER A 115 -16.75 0.12 5.02
N VAL A 116 -17.78 0.02 5.86
CA VAL A 116 -19.05 0.71 5.61
C VAL A 116 -18.82 2.22 5.47
N ASP A 117 -17.95 2.79 6.31
CA ASP A 117 -17.64 4.22 6.28
C ASP A 117 -16.85 4.62 5.04
N SER A 118 -15.91 3.79 4.56
CA SER A 118 -15.17 4.11 3.32
C SER A 118 -16.06 4.01 2.08
N ILE A 119 -17.02 3.07 2.06
CA ILE A 119 -18.03 2.97 1.01
C ILE A 119 -18.95 4.21 1.01
N GLU A 120 -19.43 4.62 2.19
CA GLU A 120 -20.26 5.83 2.33
C GLU A 120 -19.50 7.07 1.84
N TRP A 121 -18.22 7.19 2.22
CA TRP A 121 -17.33 8.26 1.79
C TRP A 121 -17.18 8.31 0.26
N VAL A 122 -16.72 7.23 -0.39
CA VAL A 122 -16.45 7.26 -1.84
C VAL A 122 -17.72 7.51 -2.66
N LYS A 123 -18.86 6.94 -2.23
CA LYS A 123 -20.17 7.20 -2.86
C LYS A 123 -20.59 8.66 -2.70
N SER A 124 -20.34 9.25 -1.53
CA SER A 124 -20.70 10.64 -1.30
C SER A 124 -19.91 11.59 -2.20
N MET A 125 -18.63 11.28 -2.44
CA MET A 125 -17.76 12.11 -3.26
C MET A 125 -18.20 12.14 -4.72
N GLN A 126 -18.73 11.01 -5.21
CA GLN A 126 -19.27 10.87 -6.58
C GLN A 126 -20.70 11.41 -6.74
N ASN A 127 -21.33 11.89 -5.67
CA ASN A 127 -22.67 12.46 -5.72
C ASN A 127 -22.60 14.01 -5.79
N PRO A 128 -23.03 14.64 -6.90
CA PRO A 128 -23.01 16.09 -7.03
C PRO A 128 -24.02 16.79 -6.11
N SER A 129 -25.07 16.10 -5.66
CA SER A 129 -26.09 16.66 -4.75
C SER A 129 -25.65 16.72 -3.29
N ILE A 130 -24.47 16.19 -2.95
CA ILE A 130 -23.94 16.24 -1.58
C ILE A 130 -22.92 17.38 -1.48
N GLU A 131 -23.19 18.28 -0.54
CA GLU A 131 -22.36 19.43 -0.20
C GLU A 131 -20.94 19.04 0.26
N SER A 132 -19.96 19.90 -0.03
CA SER A 132 -18.55 19.69 0.36
C SER A 132 -18.36 19.53 1.87
N SER A 133 -19.18 20.18 2.69
CA SER A 133 -19.15 20.05 4.15
C SER A 133 -19.50 18.62 4.59
N LYS A 134 -20.54 18.03 4.00
CA LYS A 134 -20.95 16.64 4.30
C LYS A 134 -19.95 15.63 3.75
N LYS A 135 -19.42 15.84 2.54
CA LYS A 135 -18.31 15.05 1.99
C LYS A 135 -17.12 15.02 2.94
N SER A 136 -16.71 16.19 3.46
CA SER A 136 -15.60 16.29 4.43
C SER A 136 -15.88 15.55 5.73
N GLU A 137 -17.10 15.64 6.26
CA GLU A 137 -17.52 14.87 7.45
C GLU A 137 -17.37 13.36 7.21
N LEU A 138 -17.86 12.86 6.07
CA LEU A 138 -17.79 11.45 5.71
C LEU A 138 -16.36 10.97 5.48
N LEU A 139 -15.50 11.79 4.86
CA LEU A 139 -14.06 11.52 4.75
C LEU A 139 -13.42 11.36 6.13
N LYS A 140 -13.67 12.31 7.04
CA LYS A 140 -13.12 12.29 8.40
C LYS A 140 -13.59 11.04 9.17
N LYS A 141 -14.86 10.66 9.02
CA LYS A 141 -15.44 9.43 9.59
C LYS A 141 -14.72 8.18 9.06
N ALA A 142 -14.54 8.08 7.74
CA ALA A 142 -13.87 6.95 7.12
C ALA A 142 -12.39 6.83 7.54
N ILE A 143 -11.66 7.96 7.60
CA ILE A 143 -10.28 8.03 8.12
C ILE A 143 -10.20 7.55 9.58
N SER A 144 -11.14 7.98 10.42
CA SER A 144 -11.21 7.56 11.83
C SER A 144 -11.46 6.05 11.96
N SER A 145 -12.43 5.54 11.20
CA SER A 145 -12.77 4.11 11.13
C SER A 145 -11.58 3.25 10.72
N HIS A 146 -10.87 3.67 9.67
CA HIS A 146 -9.66 3.01 9.20
C HIS A 146 -8.53 3.05 10.25
N SER A 147 -8.29 4.22 10.86
CA SER A 147 -7.26 4.37 11.89
C SER A 147 -7.53 3.48 13.11
N LYS A 148 -8.81 3.34 13.49
CA LYS A 148 -9.23 2.41 14.55
C LYS A 148 -8.96 0.96 14.16
N TYR A 149 -9.34 0.55 12.95
CA TYR A 149 -9.10 -0.83 12.49
C TYR A 149 -7.61 -1.15 12.45
N MET A 150 -6.77 -0.23 11.95
CA MET A 150 -5.32 -0.37 11.94
C MET A 150 -4.76 -0.53 13.36
N ALA A 151 -5.24 0.27 14.32
CA ALA A 151 -4.85 0.11 15.71
C ALA A 151 -5.22 -1.27 16.25
N ASP A 152 -6.44 -1.74 16.00
CA ASP A 152 -6.87 -3.09 16.40
C ASP A 152 -6.03 -4.19 15.73
N ALA A 153 -5.71 -4.07 14.44
CA ALA A 153 -4.88 -5.02 13.70
C ALA A 153 -3.43 -5.08 14.22
N VAL A 154 -2.80 -3.93 14.49
CA VAL A 154 -1.48 -3.85 15.15
C VAL A 154 -1.54 -4.50 16.53
N GLU A 155 -2.66 -4.35 17.23
CA GLU A 155 -2.98 -5.00 18.50
C GLU A 155 -3.31 -6.50 18.39
N GLY A 156 -3.15 -7.12 17.21
CA GLY A 156 -3.43 -8.54 17.00
C GLY A 156 -4.93 -8.89 17.08
N LYS A 157 -5.81 -7.89 16.99
CA LYS A 157 -7.27 -8.04 17.01
C LYS A 157 -7.89 -8.04 15.62
N GLY A 158 -7.06 -8.09 14.57
CA GLY A 158 -7.51 -8.36 13.21
C GLY A 158 -8.03 -9.79 13.07
N VAL A 159 -8.82 -10.03 12.03
CA VAL A 159 -9.46 -11.34 11.83
C VAL A 159 -8.67 -12.25 10.89
N ASP A 160 -7.86 -11.69 9.99
CA ASP A 160 -7.29 -12.43 8.87
C ASP A 160 -6.28 -13.49 9.29
N ARG A 161 -5.31 -13.17 10.16
CA ARG A 161 -4.37 -14.19 10.65
C ARG A 161 -5.04 -15.21 11.57
N HIS A 162 -6.01 -14.79 12.36
CA HIS A 162 -6.79 -15.70 13.21
C HIS A 162 -7.56 -16.72 12.35
N LEU A 163 -8.32 -16.27 11.35
CA LEU A 163 -9.06 -17.14 10.44
C LEU A 163 -8.13 -18.05 9.62
N LEU A 164 -6.98 -17.54 9.17
CA LEU A 164 -5.95 -18.35 8.53
C LEU A 164 -5.44 -19.45 9.46
N GLY A 165 -5.13 -19.12 10.71
CA GLY A 165 -4.67 -20.08 11.72
C GLY A 165 -5.68 -21.21 11.94
N LEU A 166 -6.97 -20.86 12.11
CA LEU A 166 -8.04 -21.86 12.24
C LEU A 166 -8.17 -22.75 11.00
N LYS A 167 -8.02 -22.20 9.80
CA LYS A 167 -8.06 -22.95 8.54
C LYS A 167 -6.88 -23.93 8.44
N LEU A 168 -5.68 -23.49 8.80
CA LEU A 168 -4.47 -24.33 8.81
C LEU A 168 -4.57 -25.44 9.86
N LEU A 169 -5.07 -25.12 11.06
CA LEU A 169 -5.26 -26.09 12.12
C LEU A 169 -6.25 -27.19 11.73
N ALA A 170 -7.33 -26.85 11.02
CA ALA A 170 -8.26 -27.86 10.49
C ALA A 170 -7.57 -28.85 9.53
N SER A 171 -6.66 -28.35 8.69
CA SER A 171 -5.86 -29.18 7.79
C SER A 171 -4.87 -30.05 8.56
N GLU A 172 -4.20 -29.49 9.57
CA GLU A 172 -3.22 -30.20 10.40
C GLU A 172 -3.86 -31.35 11.18
N LEU A 173 -5.02 -31.08 11.79
CA LEU A 173 -5.82 -32.07 12.52
C LEU A 173 -6.54 -33.06 11.60
N LYS A 174 -6.43 -32.90 10.27
CA LYS A 174 -7.10 -33.72 9.25
C LYS A 174 -8.62 -33.81 9.44
N ILE A 175 -9.23 -32.74 9.95
CA ILE A 175 -10.69 -32.64 10.06
C ILE A 175 -11.28 -32.06 8.79
N GLU A 176 -12.58 -32.28 8.58
CA GLU A 176 -13.27 -31.65 7.46
C GLU A 176 -13.15 -30.12 7.56
N THR A 177 -12.76 -29.47 6.46
CA THR A 177 -12.67 -28.01 6.38
C THR A 177 -14.01 -27.39 6.79
N PRO A 178 -14.04 -26.53 7.84
CA PRO A 178 -15.25 -25.87 8.29
C PRO A 178 -16.02 -25.15 7.17
N LYS A 179 -17.35 -25.18 7.23
CA LYS A 179 -18.25 -24.57 6.22
C LYS A 179 -17.92 -23.10 5.93
N LEU A 180 -17.47 -22.36 6.94
CA LEU A 180 -17.02 -20.97 6.80
C LEU A 180 -15.96 -20.81 5.70
N PHE A 181 -14.94 -21.67 5.68
CA PHE A 181 -13.82 -21.57 4.73
C PHE A 181 -14.16 -22.11 3.34
N LYS A 182 -15.29 -22.81 3.19
CA LYS A 182 -15.86 -23.23 1.91
C LYS A 182 -16.84 -22.19 1.35
N ASN A 183 -17.22 -21.18 2.15
CA ASN A 183 -18.19 -20.18 1.75
C ASN A 183 -17.59 -19.25 0.67
N PRO A 184 -18.27 -19.02 -0.47
CA PRO A 184 -17.81 -18.09 -1.50
C PRO A 184 -17.52 -16.68 -0.98
N ALA A 185 -18.24 -16.20 0.04
CA ALA A 185 -17.98 -14.91 0.67
C ALA A 185 -16.61 -14.84 1.36
N TYR A 186 -16.17 -15.93 2.00
CA TYR A 186 -14.83 -16.00 2.59
C TYR A 186 -13.76 -15.93 1.50
N SER A 187 -13.90 -16.74 0.44
CA SER A 187 -12.99 -16.72 -0.71
C SER A 187 -12.91 -15.34 -1.36
N MET A 188 -14.06 -14.69 -1.60
CA MET A 188 -14.12 -13.32 -2.11
C MET A 188 -13.42 -12.35 -1.15
N SER A 189 -13.65 -12.46 0.16
CA SER A 189 -13.04 -11.57 1.15
C SER A 189 -11.51 -11.67 1.23
N CYS A 190 -10.92 -12.76 0.73
CA CYS A 190 -9.48 -13.00 0.67
C CYS A 190 -8.92 -12.79 -0.75
N HIS A 191 -9.76 -12.38 -1.70
CA HIS A 191 -9.35 -12.06 -3.07
C HIS A 191 -8.99 -10.58 -3.16
N TRP A 192 -7.72 -10.27 -2.91
CA TRP A 192 -7.24 -8.90 -2.73
C TRP A 192 -7.04 -8.16 -4.06
N ASN A 193 -8.14 -7.64 -4.61
CA ASN A 193 -8.09 -6.79 -5.82
C ASN A 193 -7.21 -5.55 -5.65
N VAL A 194 -7.00 -5.08 -4.43
CA VAL A 194 -6.04 -4.03 -4.12
C VAL A 194 -5.15 -4.50 -2.99
N SER A 195 -3.85 -4.60 -3.24
CA SER A 195 -2.83 -4.91 -2.24
C SER A 195 -1.95 -3.69 -2.01
N THR A 196 -1.96 -3.17 -0.79
CA THR A 196 -1.26 -1.95 -0.41
C THR A 196 -0.30 -2.18 0.75
N SER A 197 0.68 -1.30 0.87
CA SER A 197 1.58 -1.23 2.01
C SER A 197 2.31 0.10 1.97
N GLN A 198 2.65 0.58 3.16
CA GLN A 198 3.31 1.84 3.38
C GLN A 198 4.73 1.62 3.89
N ILE A 199 5.71 2.21 3.21
CA ILE A 199 7.09 2.35 3.69
C ILE A 199 7.52 3.76 3.33
N THR A 200 7.86 4.56 4.33
CA THR A 200 8.33 5.94 4.11
C THR A 200 9.77 6.10 4.55
N SER A 201 10.57 6.65 3.63
CA SER A 201 11.89 7.20 3.90
C SER A 201 12.06 8.43 3.03
N GLU A 202 12.54 9.53 3.60
CA GLU A 202 12.86 10.73 2.81
C GLU A 202 13.99 10.46 1.80
N TYR A 203 14.81 9.42 2.04
CA TYR A 203 15.97 9.03 1.23
C TYR A 203 15.68 8.03 0.11
N TYR A 204 14.46 7.50 0.01
CA TYR A 204 14.09 6.58 -1.07
C TYR A 204 13.21 7.30 -2.09
N ASP A 205 13.42 7.03 -3.37
CA ASP A 205 12.60 7.63 -4.44
C ASP A 205 11.26 6.92 -4.58
N ASN A 206 11.28 5.59 -4.62
CA ASN A 206 10.09 4.76 -4.67
C ASN A 206 10.40 3.29 -4.31
N TRP A 207 9.36 2.47 -4.20
CA TRP A 207 9.44 1.01 -4.04
C TRP A 207 8.22 0.34 -4.67
N GLY A 208 8.28 -0.97 -4.96
CA GLY A 208 7.34 -1.64 -5.85
C GLY A 208 7.19 -3.14 -5.61
N TRP A 209 5.99 -3.67 -5.82
CA TRP A 209 5.72 -5.09 -6.09
C TRP A 209 4.52 -5.21 -7.03
N GLY A 210 4.36 -6.37 -7.68
CA GLY A 210 3.23 -6.66 -8.57
C GLY A 210 1.92 -6.89 -7.81
N GLU A 211 0.83 -7.03 -8.53
CA GLU A 211 -0.45 -7.49 -8.00
C GLU A 211 -0.40 -8.90 -7.40
N VAL A 212 -1.35 -9.21 -6.50
CA VAL A 212 -1.45 -10.53 -5.83
C VAL A 212 -2.55 -11.40 -6.40
N CYS A 213 -3.36 -10.85 -7.32
CA CYS A 213 -4.34 -11.57 -8.12
C CYS A 213 -4.38 -10.98 -9.54
N PRO A 214 -4.68 -11.77 -10.58
CA PRO A 214 -4.61 -11.31 -11.98
C PRO A 214 -5.51 -10.11 -12.31
N ASP A 215 -6.62 -9.96 -11.60
CA ASP A 215 -7.60 -8.88 -11.71
C ASP A 215 -7.43 -7.81 -10.61
N GLY A 216 -6.21 -7.63 -10.12
CA GLY A 216 -5.91 -6.70 -9.03
C GLY A 216 -4.71 -5.79 -9.29
N TYR A 217 -4.42 -4.97 -8.27
CA TYR A 217 -3.34 -3.99 -8.27
C TYR A 217 -2.41 -4.19 -7.08
N GLY A 218 -1.11 -4.06 -7.30
CA GLY A 218 -0.12 -3.77 -6.26
C GLY A 218 0.08 -2.26 -6.15
N ILE A 219 -0.14 -1.68 -4.97
CA ILE A 219 -0.04 -0.24 -4.71
C ILE A 219 0.83 0.05 -3.48
N PRO A 220 2.16 -0.12 -3.56
CA PRO A 220 3.12 0.55 -2.69
C PRO A 220 2.90 2.06 -2.65
N TYR A 221 3.04 2.64 -1.47
CA TYR A 221 3.10 4.10 -1.36
C TYR A 221 4.06 4.58 -0.27
N MET A 222 4.47 5.85 -0.42
CA MET A 222 5.30 6.59 0.51
C MET A 222 4.65 7.93 0.82
N ILE A 223 4.68 8.36 2.07
CA ILE A 223 4.09 9.62 2.52
C ILE A 223 5.21 10.50 3.10
N LYS A 224 5.89 11.22 2.21
CA LYS A 224 6.97 12.14 2.58
C LYS A 224 6.43 13.42 3.19
N GLU A 225 7.31 14.28 3.70
CA GLU A 225 6.91 15.55 4.30
C GLU A 225 6.07 16.41 3.33
N LYS A 226 6.50 16.54 2.08
CA LYS A 226 5.89 17.43 1.06
C LYS A 226 5.42 16.72 -0.20
N SER A 227 5.44 15.39 -0.23
CA SER A 227 4.99 14.61 -1.38
C SER A 227 4.43 13.26 -0.97
N ILE A 228 3.64 12.66 -1.86
CA ILE A 228 3.10 11.31 -1.73
C ILE A 228 3.46 10.55 -2.99
N HIS A 229 4.13 9.42 -2.86
CA HIS A 229 4.60 8.64 -4.00
C HIS A 229 3.82 7.33 -4.06
N PHE A 230 3.38 6.94 -5.25
CA PHE A 230 2.76 5.65 -5.50
C PHE A 230 3.50 4.90 -6.60
N CYS A 231 3.54 3.58 -6.50
CA CYS A 231 3.88 2.70 -7.60
C CYS A 231 2.70 1.76 -7.77
N VAL A 232 2.08 1.76 -8.95
CA VAL A 232 0.90 0.96 -9.26
C VAL A 232 1.30 -0.08 -10.29
N ALA A 233 1.20 -1.36 -9.93
CA ALA A 233 1.44 -2.48 -10.82
C ALA A 233 0.16 -3.31 -11.00
N SER A 234 -0.08 -3.82 -12.21
CA SER A 234 -1.19 -4.73 -12.53
C SER A 234 -0.90 -5.55 -13.78
N GLN A 235 -1.78 -6.51 -14.10
CA GLN A 235 -1.76 -7.24 -15.37
C GLN A 235 -2.73 -6.60 -16.37
N HIS A 236 -2.25 -5.58 -17.09
CA HIS A 236 -3.02 -4.86 -18.12
C HIS A 236 -4.36 -4.28 -17.65
N LEU A 237 -4.42 -3.74 -16.43
CA LEU A 237 -5.62 -3.11 -15.87
C LEU A 237 -5.59 -1.57 -15.94
N HIS A 238 -4.78 -1.01 -16.83
CA HIS A 238 -4.52 0.41 -17.01
C HIS A 238 -4.00 1.11 -15.75
N SER A 239 -2.87 0.65 -15.20
CA SER A 239 -2.16 1.23 -14.05
C SER A 239 -1.97 2.75 -14.17
N ASN A 240 -1.74 3.27 -15.38
CA ASN A 240 -1.62 4.71 -15.66
C ASN A 240 -2.93 5.49 -15.48
N ARG A 241 -4.08 4.84 -15.71
CA ARG A 241 -5.39 5.45 -15.46
C ARG A 241 -5.72 5.45 -13.97
N LEU A 242 -5.31 4.40 -13.24
CA LEU A 242 -5.47 4.39 -11.79
C LEU A 242 -4.60 5.46 -11.11
N THR A 243 -3.36 5.68 -11.58
CA THR A 243 -2.52 6.79 -11.08
C THR A 243 -3.12 8.16 -11.36
N HIS A 244 -3.76 8.35 -12.52
CA HIS A 244 -4.52 9.58 -12.78
C HIS A 244 -5.65 9.79 -11.76
N PHE A 245 -6.47 8.76 -11.50
CA PHE A 245 -7.53 8.86 -10.49
C PHE A 245 -7.00 9.02 -9.06
N LEU A 246 -5.82 8.49 -8.73
CA LEU A 246 -5.15 8.72 -7.45
C LEU A 246 -4.78 10.20 -7.28
N GLN A 247 -4.19 10.81 -8.30
CA GLN A 247 -3.87 12.24 -8.28
C GLN A 247 -5.15 13.08 -8.10
N GLU A 248 -6.17 12.84 -8.92
CA GLU A 248 -7.44 13.57 -8.85
C GLU A 248 -8.09 13.41 -7.47
N SER A 249 -8.09 12.19 -6.92
CA SER A 249 -8.64 11.91 -5.58
C SER A 249 -7.94 12.70 -4.49
N LEU A 250 -6.60 12.80 -4.53
CA LEU A 250 -5.84 13.60 -3.57
C LEU A 250 -6.18 15.10 -3.68
N GLU A 251 -6.19 15.64 -4.90
CA GLU A 251 -6.50 17.04 -5.17
C GLU A 251 -7.91 17.41 -4.66
N GLU A 252 -8.90 16.58 -4.97
CA GLU A 252 -10.27 16.77 -4.51
C GLU A 252 -10.42 16.65 -2.99
N MET A 253 -9.77 15.65 -2.37
CA MET A 253 -9.78 15.48 -0.92
C MET A 253 -9.20 16.69 -0.21
N LYS A 254 -8.12 17.28 -0.73
CA LYS A 254 -7.58 18.55 -0.25
C LYS A 254 -8.59 19.69 -0.42
N SER A 255 -9.22 19.79 -1.60
CA SER A 255 -10.19 20.85 -1.91
C SER A 255 -11.37 20.86 -0.92
N ILE A 256 -12.01 19.71 -0.68
CA ILE A 256 -13.15 19.65 0.25
C ILE A 256 -12.75 19.90 1.71
N LEU A 257 -11.53 19.55 2.11
CA LEU A 257 -11.03 19.83 3.46
C LEU A 257 -10.77 21.33 3.66
N ILE A 258 -10.28 22.02 2.64
CA ILE A 258 -10.10 23.48 2.65
C ILE A 258 -11.45 24.21 2.58
N GLN A 259 -12.43 23.70 1.84
CA GLN A 259 -13.75 24.33 1.75
C GLN A 259 -14.58 24.13 3.04
N SER A 260 -14.44 22.99 3.71
CA SER A 260 -15.23 22.62 4.89
C SER A 260 -14.70 23.16 6.21
N ASN A 261 -13.39 23.41 6.30
CA ASN A 261 -12.75 24.05 7.45
C ASN A 261 -12.33 25.45 7.00
N GLN A 262 -12.55 26.49 7.82
CA GLN A 262 -11.79 27.74 7.73
C GLN A 262 -10.31 27.49 8.09
N VAL A 263 -9.60 26.63 7.35
CA VAL A 263 -8.16 26.41 7.54
C VAL A 263 -7.48 27.67 7.02
N ASP A 264 -6.85 28.41 7.93
CA ASP A 264 -6.01 29.53 7.61
C ASP A 264 -4.90 29.05 6.65
N VAL A 265 -4.99 29.45 5.39
CA VAL A 265 -4.10 29.01 4.29
C VAL A 265 -2.67 29.54 4.50
N ASN A 266 -2.44 30.33 5.55
CA ASN A 266 -1.18 30.95 5.93
C ASN A 266 -0.37 30.08 6.91
N LEU A 267 -0.08 28.83 6.55
CA LEU A 267 1.01 28.10 7.21
C LEU A 267 2.34 28.65 6.68
N LYS A 268 2.81 29.75 7.27
CA LYS A 268 4.22 30.16 7.13
C LYS A 268 5.09 28.99 7.61
N PRO A 269 6.16 28.64 6.89
CA PRO A 269 7.09 27.62 7.35
C PRO A 269 7.64 28.06 8.71
N LYS A 270 7.49 27.22 9.74
CA LYS A 270 8.28 27.37 10.96
C LYS A 270 9.73 27.10 10.56
N LEU A 271 10.53 28.17 10.58
CA LEU A 271 12.00 28.13 10.55
C LEU A 271 12.51 27.26 11.72
#